data_AF-A0A840YN01-F1
#
_entry.id   AF-A0A840YN01-F1
#
_cell.length_a   1.000
_cell.length_b   1.000
_cell.length_c   1.000
_cell.angle_alpha   90.00
_cell.angle_beta   90.00
_cell.angle_gamma   90.00
#
_symmetry.space_group_name_H-M   'P 1'
#
loop_
_entity.id
_entity.type
_entity.pdbx_description
1 polymer ?
#
loop_
_entity_poly.entity_id
_entity_poly.type
_entity_poly.pdbx_seq_one_letter_code
_entity_poly.pdbx_strand_id
1 'polypeptide(L)' 'YTLIGSAELNGWDPQVYLRTLLERIPDHPINHIGELAPWHLRPDSA' A
#
# COMPACT_ATOMS: atom_id res chain seq x y z
N TYR A 1 -5.95 6.44 11.29
CA TYR A 1 -5.36 6.70 9.97
C TYR A 1 -5.32 5.38 9.21
N THR A 2 -5.90 5.32 8.01
CA THR A 2 -5.88 4.11 7.17
C THR A 2 -4.65 4.13 6.27
N LEU A 3 -4.20 2.96 5.79
CA LEU A 3 -3.10 2.87 4.83
C LEU A 3 -3.35 3.70 3.56
N ILE A 4 -4.62 3.81 3.14
CA ILE A 4 -5.07 4.65 2.03
C ILE A 4 -4.86 6.14 2.35
N GLY A 5 -5.32 6.60 3.52
CA GLY A 5 -5.12 7.99 3.92
C GLY A 5 -3.65 8.36 4.09
N SER A 6 -2.81 7.41 4.51
CA SER A 6 -1.36 7.59 4.53
C SER A 6 -0.75 7.68 3.13
N ALA A 7 -1.25 6.93 2.14
CA ALA A 7 -0.80 7.04 0.75
C ALA A 7 -1.14 8.42 0.15
N GLU A 8 -2.35 8.94 0.40
CA GLU A 8 -2.75 10.29 -0.03
C GLU A 8 -1.86 11.37 0.58
N LEU A 9 -1.53 11.27 1.87
CA LEU A 9 -0.61 12.20 2.53
C LEU A 9 0.82 12.13 1.98
N ASN A 10 1.24 10.98 1.46
CA ASN A 10 2.55 10.82 0.83
C ASN A 10 2.55 11.33 -0.63
N GLY A 11 1.40 11.77 -1.16
CA GLY A 11 1.25 12.25 -2.54
C GLY A 11 1.03 11.13 -3.56
N TRP A 12 0.57 9.96 -3.12
CA TRP A 12 0.44 8.77 -3.95
C TRP A 12 -1.00 8.59 -4.35
N ASP A 13 -1.24 8.07 -5.56
CA ASP A 13 -2.60 7.81 -6.01
C ASP A 13 -3.22 6.69 -5.17
N PRO A 14 -4.33 6.95 -4.45
CA PRO A 14 -4.92 5.98 -3.53
C PRO A 14 -5.48 4.76 -4.27
N GLN A 15 -5.88 4.88 -5.54
CA GLN A 15 -6.40 3.77 -6.34
C GLN A 15 -5.27 2.82 -6.75
N VAL A 16 -4.15 3.37 -7.24
CA VAL A 16 -2.97 2.58 -7.62
C VAL A 16 -2.38 1.87 -6.40
N TYR A 17 -2.30 2.58 -5.27
CA TYR A 17 -1.83 2.01 -4.02
C TYR A 17 -2.75 0.88 -3.51
N LEU A 18 -4.07 1.08 -3.54
CA LEU A 18 -5.03 0.04 -3.15
C LEU A 18 -4.89 -1.21 -4.02
N ARG A 19 -4.74 -1.04 -5.35
CA ARG A 19 -4.57 -2.16 -6.27
C ARG A 19 -3.32 -2.97 -5.94
N THR A 20 -2.18 -2.30 -5.80
CA THR A 20 -0.90 -2.92 -5.45
C THR A 20 -0.99 -3.63 -4.09
N LEU A 21 -1.69 -3.01 -3.13
CA LEU A 21 -1.88 -3.57 -1.79
C LEU A 21 -2.77 -4.82 -1.83
N LEU A 22 -3.85 -4.82 -2.60
CA LEU A 22 -4.73 -5.98 -2.77
C LEU A 22 -4.04 -7.13 -3.51
N GLU A 23 -3.14 -6.85 -4.45
CA GLU A 23 -2.33 -7.86 -5.13
C GLU A 23 -1.27 -8.49 -4.21
N ARG A 24 -0.74 -7.72 -3.26
CA ARG A 24 0.29 -8.20 -2.31
C ARG A 24 -0.30 -8.82 -1.04
N ILE A 25 -1.49 -8.41 -0.60
CA ILE A 25 -2.16 -8.93 0.61
C ILE A 25 -2.28 -10.46 0.66
N PRO A 26 -2.60 -11.20 -0.42
CA PRO A 26 -2.76 -12.65 -0.33
C PRO A 26 -1.44 -13.38 -0.09
N ASP A 27 -0.31 -12.78 -0.51
CA ASP A 27 1.03 -13.34 -0.31
C ASP A 27 1.70 -12.82 0.98
N HIS A 28 1.07 -11.85 1.66
CA HIS A 28 1.67 -11.17 2.80
C HIS A 28 1.08 -11.61 4.15
N PRO A 29 1.91 -12.05 5.11
CA PRO A 29 1.43 -12.39 6.45
C PRO A 29 0.92 -11.15 7.19
N ILE A 30 -0.23 -11.31 7.89
CA ILE A 30 -0.91 -10.24 8.66
C ILE A 30 0.02 -9.54 9.67
N ASN A 31 0.99 -10.26 10.23
CA ASN A 31 1.95 -9.73 11.21
C ASN A 31 2.95 -8.73 10.61
N HIS A 32 3.04 -8.65 9.28
CA HIS A 32 3.93 -7.76 8.55
C HIS A 32 3.18 -6.66 7.79
N ILE A 33 1.92 -6.36 8.14
CA ILE A 33 1.17 -5.24 7.53
C ILE A 33 1.92 -3.90 7.61
N GLY A 34 2.81 -3.71 8.59
CA GLY A 34 3.67 -2.53 8.65
C GLY A 34 4.62 -2.38 7.44
N GLU A 35 5.00 -3.48 6.80
CA GLU A 35 5.77 -3.51 5.55
C GLU A 35 4.91 -3.14 4.33
N LEU A 36 3.58 -3.19 4.47
CA LEU A 36 2.66 -2.68 3.46
C LEU A 36 2.43 -1.18 3.60
N ALA A 37 3.18 -0.47 4.43
CA ALA A 37 3.08 0.97 4.54
C ALA A 37 3.47 1.66 3.22
N PRO A 38 2.93 2.87 2.95
CA PRO A 38 3.18 3.59 1.70
C PRO A 38 4.64 4.01 1.50
N TRP A 39 5.49 3.95 2.52
CA TRP A 39 6.94 4.17 2.37
C TRP A 39 7.72 2.89 2.01
N HIS A 40 7.16 1.69 2.19
CA HIS A 40 7.78 0.40 1.86
C HIS A 40 7.24 -0.21 0.58
N LEU A 41 5.93 -0.09 0.34
CA LEU A 41 5.38 -0.37 -0.98
C LEU A 41 5.81 0.76 -1.91
N ARG A 42 6.22 0.45 -3.15
CA ARG A 42 6.19 1.38 -4.27
C ARG A 42 5.18 0.81 -5.26
N PRO A 43 4.04 1.48 -5.55
CA PRO A 43 3.16 1.07 -6.62
C PRO A 43 3.98 1.19 -7.89
N ASP A 44 4.25 0.03 -8.49
CA ASP A 44 4.80 0.00 -9.83
C ASP A 44 3.71 0.55 -10.74
N SER A 45 3.98 1.72 -11.32
CA SER A 45 3.07 2.39 -12.23
C SER A 45 3.22 1.75 -13.60
N ALA A 46 2.75 0.51 -13.75
CA ALA A 46 2.69 -0.21 -15.02
C ALA A 46 1.28 -0.14 -15.63
#